data_AF-A0A8T4FEG9-F1
#
_entry.id   AF-A0A8T4FEG9-F1
#
_cell.length_a   1.000
_cell.length_b   1.000
_cell.length_c   1.000
_cell.angle_alpha   90.00
_cell.angle_beta   90.00
_cell.angle_gamma   90.00
#
_symmetry.space_group_name_H-M   'P 1'
#
loop_
_entity.id
_entity.type
_entity.pdbx_description
1 polymer ?
#
loop_
_entity_poly.entity_id
_entity_poly.type
_entity_poly.pdbx_seq_one_letter_code
_entity_poly.pdbx_strand_id
1 'polypeptide(L)'
;MTLILEEASLPAPMWAVTRALLFMGKPLAMPDAKVLLSPPALFAGGADSRSTFDYAVQSLAEYDILTTSSGSLSLTPAASEIRIDDYGAFCDLLRTAVLSGERNEGLGATREGRGPREFVRALCWFLCRDPLDDPVSWTEVSRTQSQSGIVAFPALPGLSPFANGNRWNRFVYWALALGFAEFAVSGTQGQRIIPDCTRAVARSIRKRWPVGAQIDGHEVVATVLSELPVLPGGTYSRDLGLAQPDRLSPALSFALLSATDRGWIELQQPSDAPRDIFAVDPDVAGGARRITYVVVREGLDG
;
A
#
# COMPACT_ATOMS: atom_id res chain seq x y z
N MET A 1 -5.84 -12.37 11.22
CA MET A 1 -4.76 -11.63 11.88
C MET A 1 -4.78 -10.19 11.42
N THR A 2 -4.51 -9.23 12.29
CA THR A 2 -4.68 -7.81 11.97
C THR A 2 -3.32 -7.17 11.70
N LEU A 3 -3.11 -6.59 10.52
CA LEU A 3 -1.78 -6.21 9.98
C LEU A 3 -0.93 -5.32 10.89
N ILE A 4 -1.57 -4.40 11.61
CA ILE A 4 -0.89 -3.46 12.50
C ILE A 4 -0.94 -3.88 13.98
N LEU A 5 -1.42 -5.09 14.29
CA LEU A 5 -1.33 -5.70 15.62
C LEU A 5 -0.02 -6.51 15.77
N GLU A 6 0.35 -6.80 17.02
CA GLU A 6 1.64 -7.39 17.38
C GLU A 6 1.87 -8.81 16.83
N GLU A 7 0.80 -9.54 16.53
CA GLU A 7 0.87 -10.92 16.04
C GLU A 7 0.99 -11.02 14.51
N ALA A 8 0.96 -9.89 13.77
CA ALA A 8 1.13 -9.88 12.32
C ALA A 8 2.59 -9.95 11.88
N SER A 9 2.86 -10.58 10.74
CA SER A 9 4.17 -10.48 10.10
C SER A 9 4.38 -9.12 9.44
N LEU A 10 5.63 -8.84 9.09
CA LEU A 10 6.01 -7.72 8.24
C LEU A 10 6.23 -8.22 6.80
N PRO A 11 6.11 -7.35 5.78
CA PRO A 11 6.29 -7.75 4.38
C PRO A 11 7.67 -8.37 4.08
N ALA A 12 8.74 -7.93 4.73
CA ALA A 12 10.09 -8.45 4.49
C ALA A 12 10.28 -9.93 4.91
N PRO A 13 9.91 -10.37 6.13
CA PRO A 13 9.85 -11.79 6.48
C PRO A 13 8.95 -12.62 5.55
N MET A 14 7.79 -12.07 5.15
CA MET A 14 6.89 -12.74 4.21
C MET A 14 7.54 -12.95 2.83
N TRP A 15 8.28 -11.94 2.35
CA TRP A 15 9.06 -12.07 1.11
C TRP A 15 10.18 -13.09 1.24
N ALA A 16 10.88 -13.15 2.38
CA ALA A 16 11.94 -14.14 2.57
C ALA A 16 11.42 -15.58 2.43
N VAL A 17 10.25 -15.88 3.02
CA VAL A 17 9.58 -17.19 2.85
C VAL A 17 9.18 -17.41 1.40
N THR A 18 8.54 -16.44 0.76
CA THR A 18 8.06 -16.54 -0.62
C THR A 18 9.23 -16.77 -1.59
N ARG A 19 10.28 -15.97 -1.48
CA ARG A 19 11.50 -16.05 -2.29
C ARG A 19 12.23 -17.37 -2.12
N ALA A 20 12.26 -17.93 -0.90
CA ALA A 20 12.84 -19.25 -0.69
C ALA A 20 12.03 -20.35 -1.38
N LEU A 21 10.70 -20.30 -1.32
CA LEU A 21 9.86 -21.26 -2.05
C LEU A 21 9.98 -21.10 -3.58
N LEU A 22 10.08 -19.87 -4.09
CA LEU A 22 10.39 -19.59 -5.50
C LEU A 22 11.74 -20.18 -5.91
N PHE A 23 12.78 -20.01 -5.09
CA PHE A 23 14.11 -20.58 -5.33
C PHE A 23 14.09 -22.10 -5.38
N MET A 24 13.36 -22.74 -4.46
CA MET A 24 13.29 -24.19 -4.38
C MET A 24 12.46 -24.80 -5.53
N GLY A 25 11.49 -24.05 -6.06
CA GLY A 25 10.63 -24.47 -7.17
C GLY A 25 9.72 -25.68 -6.87
N LYS A 26 9.60 -26.06 -5.59
CA LYS A 26 8.83 -27.22 -5.13
C LYS A 26 8.33 -27.04 -3.70
N PRO A 27 7.31 -27.82 -3.26
CA PRO A 27 6.88 -27.82 -1.87
C PRO A 27 8.03 -28.09 -0.90
N LEU A 28 8.05 -27.38 0.24
CA LEU A 28 9.08 -27.51 1.27
C LEU A 28 8.47 -27.94 2.59
N ALA A 29 9.01 -28.96 3.25
CA ALA A 29 8.53 -29.37 4.57
C ALA A 29 8.70 -28.23 5.58
N MET A 30 7.70 -27.99 6.43
CA MET A 30 7.71 -26.90 7.41
C MET A 30 8.96 -26.91 8.32
N PRO A 31 9.42 -28.05 8.86
CA PRO A 31 10.63 -28.07 9.68
C PRO A 31 11.88 -27.62 8.91
N ASP A 32 12.01 -28.04 7.65
CA ASP A 32 13.15 -27.69 6.79
C ASP A 32 13.12 -26.20 6.43
N ALA A 33 11.94 -25.68 6.09
CA ALA A 33 11.73 -24.26 5.83
C ALA A 33 12.12 -23.40 7.05
N LYS A 34 11.72 -23.84 8.25
CA LYS A 34 12.02 -23.15 9.51
C LYS A 34 13.51 -23.15 9.83
N VAL A 35 14.20 -24.27 9.63
CA VAL A 35 15.65 -24.37 9.83
C VAL A 35 16.40 -23.47 8.85
N LEU A 36 15.96 -23.42 7.59
CA LEU A 36 16.59 -22.61 6.54
C LEU A 36 16.43 -21.10 6.78
N LEU A 37 15.22 -20.66 7.13
CA LEU A 37 14.86 -19.23 7.20
C LEU A 37 14.98 -18.64 8.60
N SER A 38 15.10 -19.48 9.63
CA SER A 38 15.26 -19.06 11.02
C SER A 38 16.20 -20.01 11.75
N PRO A 39 17.47 -20.12 11.32
CA PRO A 39 18.43 -21.03 11.91
C PRO A 39 18.68 -20.70 13.40
N PRO A 40 18.79 -21.72 14.28
CA PRO A 40 18.97 -21.51 15.72
C PRO A 40 20.17 -20.63 16.10
N ALA A 41 21.22 -20.63 15.26
CA ALA A 41 22.43 -19.84 15.45
C ALA A 41 22.18 -18.32 15.48
N LEU A 42 21.11 -17.83 14.84
CA LEU A 42 20.73 -16.41 14.89
C LEU A 42 20.19 -15.97 16.26
N PHE A 43 19.89 -16.93 17.15
CA PHE A 43 19.11 -16.70 18.37
C PHE A 43 19.81 -17.16 19.64
N ALA A 44 21.10 -17.50 19.56
CA ALA A 44 21.91 -17.98 20.67
C ALA A 44 22.02 -16.98 21.85
N GLY A 45 21.56 -15.73 21.69
CA GLY A 45 21.58 -14.67 22.71
C GLY A 45 20.26 -14.37 23.42
N GLY A 46 19.17 -15.08 23.11
CA GLY A 46 17.87 -14.90 23.78
C GLY A 46 17.08 -13.66 23.34
N ALA A 47 16.13 -13.87 22.43
CA ALA A 47 14.87 -13.15 22.29
C ALA A 47 13.99 -13.93 21.29
N ASP A 48 12.68 -13.78 21.45
CA ASP A 48 11.58 -14.59 20.90
C ASP A 48 11.46 -14.60 19.36
N SER A 49 12.38 -15.28 18.69
CA SER A 49 12.56 -15.22 17.25
C SER A 49 11.93 -16.36 16.45
N ARG A 50 11.51 -17.43 17.12
CA ARG A 50 10.78 -18.53 16.48
C ARG A 50 9.43 -18.06 15.93
N SER A 51 8.87 -17.00 16.52
CA SER A 51 7.60 -16.41 16.14
C SER A 51 7.63 -15.69 14.79
N THR A 52 8.77 -15.14 14.33
CA THR A 52 8.81 -14.33 13.09
C THR A 52 8.50 -15.16 11.84
N PHE A 53 9.12 -16.34 11.73
CA PHE A 53 8.82 -17.28 10.65
C PHE A 53 7.38 -17.79 10.74
N ASP A 54 6.94 -18.16 11.94
CA ASP A 54 5.59 -18.70 12.15
C ASP A 54 4.53 -17.65 11.78
N TYR A 55 4.70 -16.38 12.19
CA TYR A 55 3.84 -15.26 11.78
C TYR A 55 3.92 -14.98 10.28
N ALA A 56 5.09 -15.08 9.65
CA ALA A 56 5.23 -14.90 8.21
C ALA A 56 4.43 -15.96 7.45
N VAL A 57 4.57 -17.23 7.82
CA VAL A 57 3.82 -18.34 7.22
C VAL A 57 2.32 -18.16 7.43
N GLN A 58 1.90 -17.83 8.66
CA GLN A 58 0.49 -17.63 8.97
C GLN A 58 -0.10 -16.43 8.21
N SER A 59 0.63 -15.33 8.11
CA SER A 59 0.19 -14.15 7.35
C SER A 59 0.11 -14.45 5.85
N LEU A 60 1.11 -15.13 5.28
CA LEU A 60 1.10 -15.53 3.87
C LEU A 60 -0.07 -16.48 3.56
N ALA A 61 -0.42 -17.37 4.48
CA ALA A 61 -1.59 -18.25 4.33
C ALA A 61 -2.90 -17.46 4.39
N GLU A 62 -3.02 -16.49 5.30
CA GLU A 62 -4.21 -15.63 5.42
C GLU A 62 -4.45 -14.74 4.19
N TYR A 63 -3.39 -14.33 3.50
CA TYR A 63 -3.45 -13.55 2.27
C TYR A 63 -3.41 -14.40 0.99
N ASP A 64 -3.62 -15.71 1.10
CA ASP A 64 -3.69 -16.64 -0.04
C ASP A 64 -2.45 -16.62 -0.95
N ILE A 65 -1.27 -16.34 -0.37
CA ILE A 65 0.03 -16.37 -1.06
C ILE A 65 0.67 -17.76 -0.96
N LEU A 66 0.42 -18.46 0.16
CA LEU A 66 0.86 -19.85 0.33
C LEU A 66 -0.27 -20.74 0.85
N THR A 67 -0.11 -22.03 0.60
CA THR A 67 -0.92 -23.09 1.19
C THR A 67 -0.07 -23.95 2.10
N THR A 68 -0.65 -24.39 3.23
CA THR A 68 -0.05 -25.41 4.10
C THR A 68 -0.81 -26.72 3.90
N SER A 69 -0.13 -27.76 3.45
CA SER A 69 -0.75 -29.07 3.18
C SER A 69 0.18 -30.19 3.63
N SER A 70 -0.34 -31.11 4.45
CA SER A 70 0.43 -32.26 4.97
C SER A 70 1.78 -31.88 5.59
N GLY A 71 1.83 -30.74 6.30
CA GLY A 71 3.06 -30.22 6.92
C GLY A 71 4.08 -29.63 5.95
N SER A 72 3.71 -29.41 4.69
CA SER A 72 4.53 -28.74 3.68
C SER A 72 3.97 -27.38 3.28
N LEU A 73 4.86 -26.46 2.92
CA LEU A 73 4.59 -25.14 2.40
C LEU A 73 4.66 -25.17 0.87
N SER A 74 3.68 -24.55 0.20
CA SER A 74 3.67 -24.37 -1.25
C SER A 74 3.09 -23.00 -1.60
N LEU A 75 3.61 -22.37 -2.64
CA LEU A 75 3.04 -21.12 -3.16
C LEU A 75 1.73 -21.41 -3.89
N THR A 76 0.78 -20.46 -3.82
CA THR A 76 -0.40 -20.49 -4.69
C THR A 76 0.02 -20.23 -6.15
N PRO A 77 -0.82 -20.57 -7.15
CA PRO A 77 -0.47 -20.35 -8.56
C PRO A 77 -0.04 -18.90 -8.84
N ALA A 78 -0.82 -17.93 -8.36
CA ALA A 78 -0.49 -16.50 -8.50
C ALA A 78 0.86 -16.11 -7.90
N ALA A 79 1.23 -16.70 -6.75
CA ALA A 79 2.52 -16.42 -6.10
C ALA A 79 3.69 -17.15 -6.78
N SER A 80 3.44 -18.31 -7.40
CA SER A 80 4.46 -19.11 -8.08
C SER A 80 4.92 -18.53 -9.43
N GLU A 81 4.13 -17.62 -10.01
CA GLU A 81 4.46 -16.91 -11.26
C GLU A 81 5.39 -15.71 -11.04
N ILE A 82 5.62 -15.30 -9.79
CA ILE A 82 6.49 -14.17 -9.45
C ILE A 82 7.96 -14.56 -9.68
N ARG A 83 8.73 -13.66 -10.29
CA ARG A 83 10.18 -13.84 -10.42
C ARG A 83 10.87 -13.72 -9.06
N ILE A 84 11.89 -14.55 -8.83
CA ILE A 84 12.61 -14.64 -7.55
C ILE A 84 13.22 -13.30 -7.07
N ASP A 85 13.53 -12.40 -7.99
CA ASP A 85 14.10 -11.07 -7.75
C ASP A 85 13.06 -9.94 -7.80
N ASP A 86 11.81 -10.22 -8.21
CA ASP A 86 10.75 -9.22 -8.33
C ASP A 86 9.96 -9.04 -7.03
N TYR A 87 10.57 -8.33 -6.09
CA TYR A 87 9.88 -7.89 -4.87
C TYR A 87 8.68 -6.98 -5.18
N GLY A 88 8.69 -6.27 -6.31
CA GLY A 88 7.59 -5.40 -6.73
C GLY A 88 6.31 -6.17 -7.02
N ALA A 89 6.39 -7.27 -7.78
CA ALA A 89 5.26 -8.15 -8.04
C ALA A 89 4.75 -8.84 -6.77
N PHE A 90 5.64 -9.20 -5.84
CA PHE A 90 5.21 -9.67 -4.52
C PHE A 90 4.40 -8.61 -3.76
N CYS A 91 4.87 -7.36 -3.75
CA CYS A 91 4.12 -6.26 -3.14
C CYS A 91 2.78 -6.00 -3.85
N ASP A 92 2.69 -6.16 -5.16
CA ASP A 92 1.42 -6.04 -5.91
C ASP A 92 0.43 -7.14 -5.55
N LEU A 93 0.90 -8.38 -5.46
CA LEU A 93 0.08 -9.52 -5.03
C LEU A 93 -0.45 -9.28 -3.62
N LEU A 94 0.44 -8.87 -2.71
CA LEU A 94 0.10 -8.58 -1.33
C LEU A 94 -0.86 -7.40 -1.20
N ARG A 95 -0.64 -6.32 -1.96
CA ARG A 95 -1.55 -5.16 -2.04
C ARG A 95 -2.94 -5.58 -2.49
N THR A 96 -3.04 -6.42 -3.52
CA THR A 96 -4.31 -6.95 -4.01
C THR A 96 -5.05 -7.74 -2.93
N ALA A 97 -4.34 -8.62 -2.22
CA ALA A 97 -4.93 -9.41 -1.14
C ALA A 97 -5.39 -8.54 0.04
N VAL A 98 -4.55 -7.59 0.48
CA VAL A 98 -4.83 -6.67 1.59
C VAL A 98 -6.01 -5.75 1.28
N LEU A 99 -6.14 -5.29 0.03
CA LEU A 99 -7.21 -4.38 -0.41
C LEU A 99 -8.44 -5.09 -0.94
N SER A 100 -8.51 -6.42 -0.89
CA SER A 100 -9.67 -7.18 -1.38
C SER A 100 -10.97 -6.77 -0.67
N GLY A 101 -12.06 -6.67 -1.44
CA GLY A 101 -13.38 -6.26 -0.94
C GLY A 101 -13.91 -7.16 0.17
N GLU A 102 -13.74 -8.47 0.02
CA GLU A 102 -14.17 -9.49 1.01
C GLU A 102 -13.57 -9.22 2.41
N ARG A 103 -12.31 -8.80 2.47
CA ARG A 103 -11.61 -8.56 3.75
C ARG A 103 -11.94 -7.19 4.34
N ASN A 104 -12.41 -6.25 3.52
CA ASN A 104 -12.65 -4.86 3.87
C ASN A 104 -14.13 -4.45 3.76
N GLU A 105 -15.06 -5.39 3.80
CA GLU A 105 -16.48 -5.04 3.77
C GLU A 105 -16.90 -4.26 5.04
N GLY A 106 -17.68 -3.21 4.84
CA GLY A 106 -18.30 -2.44 5.93
C GLY A 106 -17.29 -1.63 6.75
N LEU A 107 -16.22 -1.11 6.15
CA LEU A 107 -15.17 -0.37 6.85
C LEU A 107 -15.69 0.77 7.73
N GLY A 108 -16.72 1.50 7.26
CA GLY A 108 -17.37 2.58 8.01
C GLY A 108 -18.56 2.16 8.88
N ALA A 109 -19.00 0.90 8.81
CA ALA A 109 -20.16 0.41 9.54
C ALA A 109 -19.81 -0.32 10.85
N THR A 110 -18.59 -0.85 10.96
CA THR A 110 -18.15 -1.58 12.16
C THR A 110 -16.84 -1.02 12.71
N ARG A 111 -16.67 -1.05 14.03
CA ARG A 111 -15.39 -0.73 14.69
C ARG A 111 -14.47 -1.94 14.84
N GLU A 112 -14.93 -3.14 14.49
CA GLU A 112 -14.12 -4.34 14.62
C GLU A 112 -12.86 -4.27 13.74
N GLY A 113 -11.72 -4.60 14.35
CA GLY A 113 -10.40 -4.62 13.72
C GLY A 113 -10.01 -6.03 13.29
N ARG A 114 -10.78 -6.66 12.41
CA ARG A 114 -10.43 -7.98 11.83
C ARG A 114 -9.64 -7.81 10.54
N GLY A 115 -8.67 -8.69 10.33
CA GLY A 115 -7.92 -8.73 9.07
C GLY A 115 -7.21 -7.40 8.76
N PRO A 116 -7.19 -6.96 7.50
CA PRO A 116 -6.50 -5.73 7.12
C PRO A 116 -7.25 -4.43 7.51
N ARG A 117 -8.46 -4.49 8.09
CA ARG A 117 -9.35 -3.33 8.23
C ARG A 117 -8.74 -2.16 8.99
N GLU A 118 -8.06 -2.39 10.12
CA GLU A 118 -7.43 -1.30 10.87
C GLU A 118 -6.33 -0.61 10.06
N PHE A 119 -5.52 -1.39 9.34
CA PHE A 119 -4.50 -0.85 8.43
C PHE A 119 -5.15 -0.06 7.31
N VAL A 120 -6.21 -0.57 6.68
CA VAL A 120 -6.90 0.07 5.56
C VAL A 120 -7.56 1.39 6.00
N ARG A 121 -8.16 1.45 7.18
CA ARG A 121 -8.68 2.71 7.77
C ARG A 121 -7.56 3.73 7.96
N ALA A 122 -6.48 3.32 8.62
CA ALA A 122 -5.32 4.17 8.84
C ALA A 122 -4.72 4.69 7.53
N LEU A 123 -4.67 3.83 6.51
CA LEU A 123 -4.17 4.16 5.18
C LEU A 123 -5.07 5.18 4.46
N CYS A 124 -6.39 5.02 4.51
CA CYS A 124 -7.32 5.99 3.95
C CYS A 124 -7.14 7.38 4.59
N TRP A 125 -7.02 7.43 5.92
CA TRP A 125 -6.78 8.67 6.64
C TRP A 125 -5.43 9.30 6.26
N PHE A 126 -4.38 8.48 6.16
CA PHE A 126 -3.04 8.94 5.81
C PHE A 126 -2.97 9.53 4.39
N LEU A 127 -3.64 8.89 3.42
CA LEU A 127 -3.66 9.32 2.01
C LEU A 127 -4.55 10.56 1.76
N CYS A 128 -5.31 11.03 2.76
CA CYS A 128 -5.99 12.33 2.69
C CYS A 128 -5.04 13.52 2.93
N ARG A 129 -3.82 13.28 3.42
CA ARG A 129 -2.82 14.32 3.66
C ARG A 129 -2.13 14.73 2.35
N ASP A 130 -1.61 15.95 2.31
CA ASP A 130 -0.81 16.42 1.18
C ASP A 130 0.62 15.84 1.28
N PRO A 131 1.15 15.19 0.23
CA PRO A 131 2.55 14.74 0.21
C PRO A 131 3.57 15.87 0.29
N LEU A 132 3.17 17.11 -0.04
CA LEU A 132 4.03 18.29 0.00
C LEU A 132 4.02 19.01 1.36
N ASP A 133 3.15 18.59 2.29
CA ASP A 133 3.17 19.05 3.68
C ASP A 133 4.34 18.44 4.46
N ASP A 134 4.49 18.87 5.72
CA ASP A 134 5.50 18.32 6.63
C ASP A 134 5.37 16.77 6.78
N PRO A 135 6.49 16.04 6.61
CA PRO A 135 6.55 14.61 6.88
C PRO A 135 6.11 14.26 8.30
N VAL A 136 5.50 13.09 8.48
CA VAL A 136 4.95 12.70 9.78
C VAL A 136 5.72 11.57 10.45
N SER A 137 5.97 11.71 11.75
CA SER A 137 6.33 10.61 12.66
C SER A 137 5.17 10.29 13.61
N TRP A 138 5.37 9.28 14.46
CA TRP A 138 4.45 9.01 15.57
C TRP A 138 4.19 10.23 16.44
N THR A 139 5.20 11.08 16.68
CA THR A 139 5.05 12.27 17.52
C THR A 139 4.03 13.25 16.94
N GLU A 140 4.10 13.52 15.62
CA GLU A 140 3.15 14.39 14.94
C GLU A 140 1.75 13.75 14.86
N VAL A 141 1.67 12.45 14.59
CA VAL A 141 0.41 11.71 14.52
C VAL A 141 -0.29 11.68 15.87
N SER A 142 0.42 11.30 16.93
CA SER A 142 -0.11 11.27 18.30
C SER A 142 -0.56 12.65 18.73
N ARG A 143 0.23 13.70 18.43
CA ARG A 143 -0.16 15.08 18.72
C ARG A 143 -1.45 15.46 17.99
N THR A 144 -1.52 15.20 16.68
CA THR A 144 -2.70 15.49 15.86
C THR A 144 -3.95 14.79 16.40
N GLN A 145 -3.85 13.50 16.74
CA GLN A 145 -4.96 12.72 17.29
C GLN A 145 -5.38 13.18 18.69
N SER A 146 -4.44 13.63 19.54
CA SER A 146 -4.73 14.07 20.91
C SER A 146 -5.23 15.52 21.00
N GLN A 147 -4.81 16.39 20.08
CA GLN A 147 -5.13 17.83 20.13
C GLN A 147 -6.50 18.18 19.56
N SER A 148 -7.24 17.23 19.01
CA SER A 148 -8.34 17.59 18.13
C SER A 148 -9.63 16.83 18.42
N GLY A 149 -10.73 17.59 18.49
CA GLY A 149 -12.06 17.11 18.13
C GLY A 149 -12.19 16.82 16.63
N ILE A 150 -11.08 16.55 15.92
CA ILE A 150 -11.09 16.12 14.53
C ILE A 150 -11.60 14.69 14.52
N VAL A 151 -12.76 14.52 13.91
CA VAL A 151 -13.31 13.20 13.64
C VAL A 151 -12.50 12.59 12.51
N ALA A 152 -11.49 11.78 12.85
CA ALA A 152 -10.61 11.13 11.87
C ALA A 152 -11.38 10.30 10.84
N PHE A 153 -12.49 9.68 11.27
CA PHE A 153 -13.41 8.93 10.43
C PHE A 153 -14.85 9.38 10.72
N PRO A 154 -15.46 10.24 9.88
CA PRO A 154 -16.82 10.73 10.09
C PRO A 154 -17.87 9.61 10.25
N ALA A 155 -17.71 8.49 9.55
CA ALA A 155 -18.59 7.33 9.69
C ALA A 155 -18.39 6.57 11.01
N LEU A 156 -17.24 6.73 11.69
CA LEU A 156 -16.90 6.07 12.95
C LEU A 156 -16.39 7.08 14.00
N PRO A 157 -17.26 7.95 14.54
CA PRO A 157 -16.84 8.98 15.49
C PRO A 157 -16.09 8.39 16.70
N GLY A 158 -15.01 9.05 17.11
CA GLY A 158 -14.18 8.66 18.25
C GLY A 158 -13.18 7.52 17.98
N LEU A 159 -13.15 6.96 16.76
CA LEU A 159 -12.11 5.98 16.39
C LEU A 159 -10.84 6.70 15.92
N SER A 160 -9.72 6.43 16.60
CA SER A 160 -8.40 6.93 16.19
C SER A 160 -7.78 6.06 15.10
N PRO A 161 -7.07 6.63 14.11
CA PRO A 161 -6.32 5.86 13.10
C PRO A 161 -5.28 4.91 13.72
N PHE A 162 -4.60 5.38 14.77
CA PHE A 162 -3.58 4.60 15.47
C PHE A 162 -3.80 4.64 16.98
N ALA A 163 -3.72 3.47 17.63
CA ALA A 163 -3.86 3.37 19.09
C ALA A 163 -2.56 3.70 19.84
N ASN A 164 -1.39 3.42 19.25
CA ASN A 164 -0.08 3.62 19.87
C ASN A 164 1.05 3.61 18.83
N GLY A 165 2.28 3.89 19.29
CA GLY A 165 3.49 3.91 18.45
C GLY A 165 3.86 2.55 17.84
N ASN A 166 3.53 1.43 18.48
CA ASN A 166 3.77 0.09 17.90
C ASN A 166 2.92 -0.11 16.63
N ARG A 167 1.65 0.29 16.66
CA ARG A 167 0.77 0.24 15.48
C ARG A 167 1.25 1.17 14.37
N TRP A 168 1.74 2.36 14.73
CA TRP A 168 2.36 3.28 13.78
C TRP A 168 3.58 2.66 13.09
N ASN A 169 4.51 2.09 13.85
CA ASN A 169 5.72 1.48 13.27
C ASN A 169 5.37 0.35 12.30
N ARG A 170 4.39 -0.50 12.65
CA ARG A 170 3.89 -1.54 11.75
C ARG A 170 3.22 -0.96 10.50
N PHE A 171 2.42 0.09 10.67
CA PHE A 171 1.82 0.82 9.55
C PHE A 171 2.89 1.35 8.59
N VAL A 172 3.97 1.96 9.10
CA VAL A 172 5.07 2.47 8.27
C VAL A 172 5.64 1.36 7.37
N TYR A 173 5.97 0.20 7.94
CA TYR A 173 6.49 -0.94 7.16
C TYR A 173 5.52 -1.39 6.06
N TRP A 174 4.23 -1.51 6.38
CA TRP A 174 3.21 -1.93 5.44
C TRP A 174 2.94 -0.87 4.37
N ALA A 175 2.80 0.40 4.74
CA ALA A 175 2.55 1.50 3.80
C ALA A 175 3.70 1.65 2.79
N LEU A 176 4.95 1.56 3.24
CA LEU A 176 6.14 1.58 2.37
C LEU A 176 6.18 0.37 1.43
N ALA A 177 5.95 -0.84 1.95
CA ALA A 177 6.00 -2.06 1.14
C ALA A 177 4.92 -2.07 0.06
N LEU A 178 3.69 -1.66 0.42
CA LEU A 178 2.57 -1.62 -0.50
C LEU A 178 2.59 -0.40 -1.46
N GLY A 179 3.58 0.50 -1.31
CA GLY A 179 3.82 1.61 -2.22
C GLY A 179 2.90 2.81 -2.02
N PHE A 180 2.43 3.03 -0.79
CA PHE A 180 1.57 4.16 -0.39
C PHE A 180 2.25 5.19 0.50
N ALA A 181 3.53 4.98 0.81
CA ALA A 181 4.35 5.93 1.54
C ALA A 181 5.77 5.92 0.98
N GLU A 182 6.50 7.00 1.25
CA GLU A 182 7.95 7.07 1.09
C GLU A 182 8.58 7.75 2.31
N PHE A 183 9.85 7.46 2.57
CA PHE A 183 10.61 8.20 3.57
C PHE A 183 10.88 9.61 3.07
N ALA A 184 10.74 10.58 3.97
CA ALA A 184 11.10 11.95 3.63
C ALA A 184 12.61 12.10 3.44
N VAL A 185 13.03 12.71 2.34
CA VAL A 185 14.44 13.00 2.04
C VAL A 185 15.02 14.00 3.04
N SER A 186 14.20 14.93 3.53
CA SER A 186 14.57 15.90 4.56
C SER A 186 14.24 15.35 5.95
N GLY A 187 15.23 14.77 6.64
CA GLY A 187 15.03 14.27 7.99
C GLY A 187 16.31 13.88 8.72
N THR A 188 16.88 14.82 9.47
CA THR A 188 17.77 14.51 10.60
C THR A 188 16.92 13.85 11.71
N GLN A 189 17.04 12.53 11.86
CA GLN A 189 16.44 11.68 12.91
C GLN A 189 14.92 11.37 12.81
N GLY A 190 14.61 10.06 12.83
CA GLY A 190 13.24 9.50 12.92
C GLY A 190 12.71 8.93 11.59
N GLN A 191 11.93 7.85 11.67
CA GLN A 191 11.18 7.27 10.54
C GLN A 191 10.00 8.18 10.16
N ARG A 192 10.30 9.34 9.55
CA ARG A 192 9.28 10.26 9.01
C ARG A 192 8.90 9.84 7.60
N ILE A 193 7.60 9.79 7.32
CA ILE A 193 7.07 9.40 6.02
C ILE A 193 6.10 10.43 5.46
N ILE A 194 5.94 10.42 4.13
CA ILE A 194 4.94 11.18 3.38
C ILE A 194 3.95 10.25 2.67
N PRO A 195 2.71 10.68 2.39
CA PRO A 195 1.70 9.92 1.65
C PRO A 195 2.00 9.83 0.15
N ASP A 196 3.17 9.31 -0.21
CA ASP A 196 3.56 9.07 -1.60
C ASP A 196 3.02 7.73 -2.10
N CYS A 197 1.97 7.79 -2.92
CA CYS A 197 1.39 6.61 -3.59
C CYS A 197 1.87 6.40 -5.03
N THR A 198 2.93 7.09 -5.47
CA THR A 198 3.46 7.04 -6.85
C THR A 198 3.73 5.61 -7.29
N ARG A 199 4.32 4.78 -6.42
CA ARG A 199 4.64 3.38 -6.74
C ARG A 199 3.40 2.55 -6.96
N ALA A 200 2.42 2.61 -6.05
CA ALA A 200 1.18 1.86 -6.19
C ALA A 200 0.39 2.30 -7.44
N VAL A 201 0.24 3.61 -7.67
CA VAL A 201 -0.48 4.19 -8.81
C VAL A 201 0.20 3.83 -10.13
N ALA A 202 1.50 4.08 -10.26
CA ALA A 202 2.22 3.80 -11.51
C ALA A 202 2.21 2.31 -11.84
N ARG A 203 2.38 1.43 -10.85
CA ARG A 203 2.31 -0.01 -11.09
C ARG A 203 0.91 -0.46 -11.50
N SER A 204 -0.16 0.09 -10.92
CA SER A 204 -1.54 -0.16 -11.36
C SER A 204 -1.76 0.24 -12.82
N ILE A 205 -1.30 1.43 -13.22
CA ILE A 205 -1.40 1.90 -14.61
C ILE A 205 -0.62 0.98 -15.56
N ARG A 206 0.66 0.72 -15.25
CA ARG A 206 1.57 -0.07 -16.11
C ARG A 206 1.19 -1.55 -16.19
N LYS A 207 0.48 -2.07 -15.19
CA LYS A 207 -0.08 -3.43 -15.21
C LYS A 207 -1.30 -3.52 -16.14
N ARG A 208 -2.12 -2.46 -16.16
CA ARG A 208 -3.41 -2.45 -16.85
C ARG A 208 -3.29 -2.18 -18.34
N TRP A 209 -2.43 -1.25 -18.74
CA TRP A 209 -2.31 -0.82 -20.13
C TRP A 209 -0.88 -1.03 -20.66
N PRO A 210 -0.74 -1.45 -21.93
CA PRO A 210 0.57 -1.66 -22.55
C PRO A 210 1.26 -0.32 -22.82
N VAL A 211 2.58 -0.39 -23.01
CA VAL A 211 3.39 0.77 -23.43
C VAL A 211 2.87 1.35 -24.75
N GLY A 212 2.82 2.68 -24.81
CA GLY A 212 2.32 3.44 -25.95
C GLY A 212 0.80 3.62 -25.97
N ALA A 213 0.05 2.94 -25.09
CA ALA A 213 -1.39 3.17 -24.98
C ALA A 213 -1.66 4.60 -24.51
N GLN A 214 -2.60 5.26 -25.18
CA GLN A 214 -3.15 6.57 -24.81
C GLN A 214 -4.56 6.34 -24.25
N ILE A 215 -4.78 6.73 -23.00
CA ILE A 215 -6.00 6.46 -22.25
C ILE A 215 -6.63 7.77 -21.79
N ASP A 216 -7.95 7.85 -21.81
CA ASP A 216 -8.70 8.98 -21.25
C ASP A 216 -8.39 9.16 -19.75
N GLY A 217 -8.16 10.39 -19.33
CA GLY A 217 -7.79 10.71 -17.95
C GLY A 217 -8.83 10.25 -16.93
N HIS A 218 -10.13 10.35 -17.25
CA HIS A 218 -11.17 9.84 -16.35
C HIS A 218 -11.15 8.32 -16.26
N GLU A 219 -10.89 7.61 -17.37
CA GLU A 219 -10.75 6.15 -17.36
C GLU A 219 -9.56 5.72 -16.48
N VAL A 220 -8.43 6.42 -16.58
CA VAL A 220 -7.27 6.16 -15.72
C VAL A 220 -7.62 6.36 -14.26
N VAL A 221 -8.22 7.49 -13.91
CA VAL A 221 -8.59 7.80 -12.52
C VAL A 221 -9.61 6.80 -11.99
N ALA A 222 -10.65 6.49 -12.76
CA ALA A 222 -11.68 5.53 -12.34
C ALA A 222 -11.08 4.14 -12.08
N THR A 223 -10.17 3.69 -12.95
CA THR A 223 -9.49 2.41 -12.80
C THR A 223 -8.56 2.42 -11.57
N VAL A 224 -7.74 3.46 -11.41
CA VAL A 224 -6.84 3.60 -10.26
C VAL A 224 -7.62 3.63 -8.95
N LEU A 225 -8.73 4.37 -8.87
CA LEU A 225 -9.57 4.41 -7.67
C LEU A 225 -10.32 3.10 -7.41
N SER A 226 -10.58 2.31 -8.45
CA SER A 226 -11.14 0.96 -8.32
C SER A 226 -10.12 -0.04 -7.80
N GLU A 227 -8.86 0.02 -8.26
CA GLU A 227 -7.79 -0.86 -7.82
C GLU A 227 -7.18 -0.45 -6.47
N LEU A 228 -7.19 0.86 -6.19
CA LEU A 228 -6.67 1.48 -4.96
C LEU A 228 -7.77 2.22 -4.22
N PRO A 229 -8.77 1.48 -3.68
CA PRO A 229 -9.96 2.03 -3.05
C PRO A 229 -9.68 2.87 -1.79
N VAL A 230 -8.45 2.84 -1.29
CA VAL A 230 -7.97 3.63 -0.14
C VAL A 230 -7.67 5.09 -0.47
N LEU A 231 -7.47 5.41 -1.75
CA LEU A 231 -7.23 6.79 -2.17
C LEU A 231 -8.49 7.65 -1.94
N PRO A 232 -8.37 8.96 -1.68
CA PRO A 232 -9.53 9.84 -1.67
C PRO A 232 -10.24 9.79 -3.03
N GLY A 233 -11.56 9.61 -3.04
CA GLY A 233 -12.32 9.24 -4.25
C GLY A 233 -12.52 7.74 -4.44
N GLY A 234 -11.87 6.89 -3.65
CA GLY A 234 -12.04 5.43 -3.66
C GLY A 234 -13.22 4.98 -2.80
N THR A 235 -13.65 3.71 -2.96
CA THR A 235 -14.78 3.15 -2.21
C THR A 235 -14.52 3.15 -0.70
N TYR A 236 -13.33 2.76 -0.24
CA TYR A 236 -13.03 2.69 1.19
C TYR A 236 -12.92 4.07 1.84
N SER A 237 -12.36 5.04 1.12
CA SER A 237 -12.34 6.43 1.59
C SER A 237 -13.76 6.99 1.76
N ARG A 238 -14.66 6.72 0.80
CA ARG A 238 -16.08 7.11 0.87
C ARG A 238 -16.81 6.41 2.01
N ASP A 239 -16.60 5.11 2.19
CA ASP A 239 -17.25 4.33 3.26
C ASP A 239 -16.92 4.88 4.65
N LEU A 240 -15.71 5.42 4.83
CA LEU A 240 -15.29 6.05 6.08
C LEU A 240 -15.81 7.48 6.26
N GLY A 241 -16.51 8.02 5.27
CA GLY A 241 -17.05 9.38 5.26
C GLY A 241 -15.97 10.45 5.12
N LEU A 242 -14.79 10.11 4.60
CA LEU A 242 -13.71 11.08 4.40
C LEU A 242 -14.10 12.10 3.32
N ALA A 243 -13.54 13.31 3.41
CA ALA A 243 -13.81 14.36 2.43
C ALA A 243 -13.39 13.92 1.03
N GLN A 244 -14.28 14.14 0.06
CA GLN A 244 -14.04 13.81 -1.34
C GLN A 244 -13.59 15.09 -2.05
N PRO A 245 -12.45 15.09 -2.75
CA PRO A 245 -11.97 16.27 -3.44
C PRO A 245 -12.78 16.51 -4.72
N ASP A 246 -13.06 17.79 -5.04
CA ASP A 246 -13.71 18.19 -6.31
C ASP A 246 -12.78 18.04 -7.53
N ARG A 247 -11.49 17.83 -7.27
CA ARG A 247 -10.40 17.57 -8.22
C ARG A 247 -9.65 16.32 -7.77
N LEU A 248 -8.56 15.92 -8.45
CA LEU A 248 -7.73 14.85 -7.92
C LEU A 248 -7.21 15.22 -6.53
N SER A 249 -7.11 14.22 -5.65
CA SER A 249 -6.52 14.44 -4.33
C SER A 249 -5.05 14.86 -4.46
N PRO A 250 -4.48 15.58 -3.48
CA PRO A 250 -3.05 15.90 -3.48
C PRO A 250 -2.17 14.65 -3.64
N ALA A 251 -2.47 13.57 -2.92
CA ALA A 251 -1.73 12.31 -3.01
C ALA A 251 -1.75 11.68 -4.41
N LEU A 252 -2.93 11.63 -5.06
CA LEU A 252 -3.04 11.08 -6.42
C LEU A 252 -2.43 12.02 -7.46
N SER A 253 -2.57 13.33 -7.28
CA SER A 253 -1.96 14.34 -8.16
C SER A 253 -0.44 14.22 -8.13
N PHE A 254 0.15 14.21 -6.93
CA PHE A 254 1.57 14.01 -6.71
C PHE A 254 2.05 12.70 -7.35
N ALA A 255 1.29 11.62 -7.21
CA ALA A 255 1.63 10.33 -7.82
C ALA A 255 1.68 10.37 -9.36
N LEU A 256 0.72 11.04 -10.01
CA LEU A 256 0.71 11.17 -11.47
C LEU A 256 1.84 12.07 -11.98
N LEU A 257 2.09 13.19 -11.29
CA LEU A 257 3.18 14.12 -11.62
C LEU A 257 4.54 13.44 -11.44
N SER A 258 4.77 12.79 -10.30
CA SER A 258 6.01 12.05 -10.02
C SER A 258 6.23 10.88 -10.98
N ALA A 259 5.17 10.18 -11.39
CA ALA A 259 5.27 9.13 -12.40
C ALA A 259 5.62 9.70 -13.79
N THR A 260 5.20 10.94 -14.07
CA THR A 260 5.57 11.66 -15.30
C THR A 260 7.04 12.07 -15.27
N ASP A 261 7.51 12.64 -14.17
CA ASP A 261 8.91 13.04 -14.00
C ASP A 261 9.88 11.85 -14.08
N ARG A 262 9.43 10.68 -13.64
CA ARG A 262 10.18 9.41 -13.76
C ARG A 262 10.11 8.79 -15.16
N GLY A 263 9.32 9.36 -16.08
CA GLY A 263 9.18 8.85 -17.44
C GLY A 263 8.32 7.57 -17.57
N TRP A 264 7.56 7.21 -16.54
CA TRP A 264 6.70 6.02 -16.56
C TRP A 264 5.42 6.24 -17.36
N ILE A 265 4.88 7.45 -17.26
CA ILE A 265 3.72 7.91 -17.99
C ILE A 265 3.97 9.31 -18.55
N GLU A 266 3.09 9.76 -19.43
CA GLU A 266 3.03 11.15 -19.89
C GLU A 266 1.61 11.67 -19.76
N LEU A 267 1.47 12.90 -19.26
CA LEU A 267 0.19 13.60 -19.14
C LEU A 267 0.03 14.57 -20.31
N GLN A 268 -1.05 14.44 -21.06
CA GLN A 268 -1.32 15.25 -22.24
C GLN A 268 -2.58 16.11 -22.07
N GLN A 269 -2.56 17.26 -22.75
CA GLN A 269 -3.63 18.27 -22.69
C GLN A 269 -3.90 18.86 -24.09
N PRO A 270 -4.41 18.07 -25.06
CA PRO A 270 -4.89 18.62 -26.32
C PRO A 270 -6.05 19.61 -26.10
N SER A 271 -6.24 20.52 -27.07
CA SER A 271 -7.19 21.64 -26.92
C SER A 271 -8.65 21.27 -27.21
N ASP A 272 -8.91 20.11 -27.81
CA ASP A 272 -10.17 19.71 -28.43
C ASP A 272 -10.86 18.51 -27.74
N ALA A 273 -10.43 18.17 -26.53
CA ALA A 273 -10.92 16.98 -25.87
C ALA A 273 -12.18 17.18 -25.01
N PRO A 274 -13.03 16.14 -24.89
CA PRO A 274 -14.37 16.30 -24.34
C PRO A 274 -14.44 16.33 -22.81
N ARG A 275 -13.41 15.83 -22.09
CA ARG A 275 -13.42 15.72 -20.64
C ARG A 275 -12.03 15.92 -20.04
N ASP A 276 -11.97 16.71 -18.98
CA ASP A 276 -10.74 17.09 -18.30
C ASP A 276 -10.80 16.66 -16.83
N ILE A 277 -9.68 16.14 -16.33
CA ILE A 277 -9.42 16.01 -14.89
C ILE A 277 -8.41 17.09 -14.47
N PHE A 278 -8.46 17.48 -13.20
CA PHE A 278 -7.57 18.50 -12.65
C PHE A 278 -6.70 17.89 -11.55
N ALA A 279 -5.39 17.84 -11.78
CA ALA A 279 -4.40 17.50 -10.77
C ALA A 279 -4.00 18.74 -9.98
N VAL A 280 -3.81 18.61 -8.66
CA VAL A 280 -3.16 19.63 -7.85
C VAL A 280 -1.69 19.70 -8.26
N ASP A 281 -1.26 20.86 -8.73
CA ASP A 281 0.11 21.07 -9.20
C ASP A 281 0.54 22.49 -8.80
N PRO A 282 1.40 22.64 -7.76
CA PRO A 282 1.83 23.94 -7.27
C PRO A 282 2.74 24.69 -8.25
N ASP A 283 3.32 24.01 -9.24
CA ASP A 283 4.30 24.59 -10.16
C ASP A 283 3.64 25.30 -11.37
N VAL A 284 2.32 25.14 -11.55
CA VAL A 284 1.54 25.83 -12.59
C VAL A 284 0.69 26.97 -12.04
N ALA A 285 0.54 28.02 -12.85
CA ALA A 285 -0.33 29.15 -12.53
C ALA A 285 -1.77 28.67 -12.26
N GLY A 286 -2.29 28.98 -11.07
CA GLY A 286 -3.62 28.52 -10.63
C GLY A 286 -3.60 27.25 -9.77
N GLY A 287 -2.43 26.62 -9.57
CA GLY A 287 -2.29 25.48 -8.65
C GLY A 287 -2.98 24.19 -9.11
N ALA A 288 -3.34 24.12 -10.40
CA ALA A 288 -4.03 22.97 -10.97
C ALA A 288 -3.60 22.72 -12.42
N ARG A 289 -3.16 21.50 -12.70
CA ARG A 289 -2.84 21.04 -14.06
C ARG A 289 -4.05 20.33 -14.66
N ARG A 290 -4.43 20.74 -15.86
CA ARG A 290 -5.46 20.09 -16.65
C ARG A 290 -4.87 18.88 -17.37
N ILE A 291 -5.52 17.74 -17.26
CA ILE A 291 -5.09 16.48 -17.87
C ILE A 291 -6.28 15.92 -18.65
N THR A 292 -6.02 15.51 -19.87
CA THR A 292 -7.01 14.90 -20.74
C THR A 292 -6.68 13.45 -21.02
N TYR A 293 -5.42 13.17 -21.38
CA TYR A 293 -4.96 11.81 -21.67
C TYR A 293 -3.73 11.47 -20.83
N VAL A 294 -3.57 10.18 -20.58
CA VAL A 294 -2.37 9.59 -20.01
C VAL A 294 -1.81 8.60 -21.01
N VAL A 295 -0.52 8.70 -21.31
CA VAL A 295 0.19 7.77 -22.18
C VAL A 295 1.15 6.93 -21.35
N VAL A 296 1.09 5.60 -21.47
CA VAL A 296 2.06 4.72 -20.80
C VAL A 296 3.38 4.74 -21.56
N ARG A 297 4.48 5.11 -20.89
CA ARG A 297 5.80 5.22 -21.52
C ARG A 297 6.73 4.06 -21.16
N GLU A 298 6.53 3.44 -20.01
CA GLU A 298 7.34 2.31 -19.53
C GLU A 298 6.44 1.17 -19.02
N GLY A 299 6.71 -0.08 -19.42
CA GLY A 299 5.97 -1.27 -18.94
C GLY A 299 6.62 -1.82 -17.68
N LEU A 300 5.91 -2.53 -16.79
CA LEU A 300 6.48 -3.02 -15.53
C LEU A 300 7.83 -3.74 -15.73
N ASP A 301 8.83 -3.34 -14.95
CA ASP A 301 10.08 -4.11 -14.84
C ASP A 301 9.72 -5.51 -14.33
N GLY A 302 10.19 -6.54 -15.04
CA GLY A 302 10.06 -7.94 -14.64
C GLY A 302 11.26 -8.40 -13.83
#